data_AF-A0A9D8K9P4-F1
#
_entry.id   AF-A0A9D8K9P4-F1
#
_cell.length_a   1.000
_cell.length_b   1.000
_cell.length_c   1.000
_cell.angle_alpha   90.00
_cell.angle_beta   90.00
_cell.angle_gamma   90.00
#
_symmetry.space_group_name_H-M   'P 1'
#
loop_
_entity.id
_entity.type
_entity.pdbx_description
1 polymer ?
#
loop_
_entity_poly.entity_id
_entity_poly.type
_entity_poly.pdbx_seq_one_letter_code
_entity_poly.pdbx_strand_id
1 'polypeptide(L)'
;MTPSPVSSSPASEPALAALEELLATVATLRDPERGCPWDLEQTHASLIPFVLEEAHEVADAIRHGDDRHLEEELGDLLLQVLLHARIASETGRFSLASVARGLHGKLVRRHPHVFGDGEDAETPADQRSWEAIKAREQALAAPGDASAPASAPASASPLSDRLAGKVRGQPALAGALTISRKAAAAGFEWDDLAGVWGKVHEELDELKEAVASGDRAHAQEELGDVLFTLVNVARWCGLDPEEGLAGTNRRFLDRFRRVEAALGGDLRGRSIRELEGHWQAAKAQIRAEGATG
;
A
#
# COMPACT_ATOMS: atom_id res chain seq x y z
N MET A 1 -9.27 34.08 19.29
CA MET A 1 -10.63 33.71 18.86
C MET A 1 -10.68 32.20 18.78
N THR A 2 -11.64 31.58 19.45
CA THR A 2 -11.93 30.14 19.34
C THR A 2 -12.38 29.83 17.91
N PRO A 3 -11.87 28.76 17.26
CA PRO A 3 -12.34 28.39 15.93
C PRO A 3 -13.85 28.16 15.98
N SER A 4 -14.57 28.71 15.00
CA SER A 4 -16.02 28.49 14.87
C SER A 4 -16.32 26.99 14.85
N PRO A 5 -17.31 26.51 15.62
CA PRO A 5 -17.67 25.11 15.60
C PRO A 5 -18.18 24.76 14.20
N VAL A 6 -17.56 23.75 13.59
CA VAL A 6 -18.10 23.09 12.40
C VAL A 6 -19.50 22.61 12.78
N SER A 7 -20.53 23.25 12.25
CA SER A 7 -21.92 22.88 12.50
C SER A 7 -22.09 21.42 12.07
N SER A 8 -22.42 20.53 12.99
CA SER A 8 -22.71 19.13 12.70
C SER A 8 -23.85 19.05 11.70
N SER A 9 -23.61 18.41 10.56
CA SER A 9 -24.63 18.20 9.52
C SER A 9 -25.67 17.20 10.03
N PRO A 10 -26.97 17.33 9.72
CA PRO A 10 -27.98 16.34 10.12
C PRO A 10 -27.68 14.92 9.64
N ALA A 11 -26.83 14.75 8.63
CA ALA A 11 -26.35 13.43 8.16
C ALA A 11 -25.32 12.77 9.10
N SER A 12 -24.70 13.49 10.04
CA SER A 12 -23.67 12.92 10.93
C SER A 12 -24.23 12.21 12.15
N GLU A 13 -25.47 12.49 12.56
CA GLU A 13 -26.08 11.86 13.75
C GLU A 13 -26.31 10.35 13.57
N PRO A 14 -26.90 9.86 12.46
CA PRO A 14 -27.06 8.41 12.25
C PRO A 14 -25.73 7.67 12.14
N ALA A 15 -24.73 8.27 11.49
CA ALA A 15 -23.41 7.68 11.34
C ALA A 15 -22.67 7.56 12.68
N LEU A 16 -22.80 8.57 13.55
CA LEU A 16 -22.21 8.52 14.88
C LEU A 16 -22.88 7.45 15.75
N ALA A 17 -24.20 7.33 15.69
CA ALA A 17 -24.95 6.29 16.40
C ALA A 17 -24.53 4.87 15.96
N ALA A 18 -24.44 4.63 14.65
CA ALA A 18 -23.97 3.34 14.12
C ALA A 18 -22.53 3.01 14.56
N LEU A 19 -21.65 4.02 14.58
CA LEU A 19 -20.28 3.85 15.08
C LEU A 19 -20.24 3.54 16.58
N GLU A 20 -21.10 4.18 17.39
CA GLU A 20 -21.22 3.89 18.82
C GLU A 20 -21.68 2.43 19.08
N GLU A 21 -22.65 1.95 18.31
CA GLU A 21 -23.12 0.55 18.36
C GLU A 21 -22.00 -0.44 18.00
N LEU A 22 -21.24 -0.14 16.94
CA LEU A 22 -20.10 -0.96 16.54
C LEU A 22 -18.99 -0.97 17.61
N LEU A 23 -18.70 0.18 18.22
CA LEU A 23 -17.72 0.27 19.31
C LEU A 23 -18.14 -0.57 20.52
N ALA A 24 -19.42 -0.53 20.90
CA ALA A 24 -19.96 -1.35 21.97
C ALA A 24 -19.85 -2.85 21.64
N THR A 25 -20.10 -3.22 20.38
CA THR A 25 -19.96 -4.59 19.89
C THR A 25 -18.52 -5.09 20.01
N VAL A 26 -17.53 -4.34 19.48
CA VAL A 26 -16.10 -4.70 19.57
C VAL A 26 -15.63 -4.77 21.04
N ALA A 27 -16.10 -3.86 21.88
CA ALA A 27 -15.80 -3.89 23.32
C ALA A 27 -16.38 -5.14 24.01
N THR A 28 -17.57 -5.58 23.60
CA THR A 28 -18.22 -6.80 24.11
C THR A 28 -17.49 -8.06 23.65
N LEU A 29 -17.08 -8.13 22.39
CA LEU A 29 -16.30 -9.26 21.85
C LEU A 29 -14.97 -9.44 22.60
N ARG A 30 -14.39 -8.35 23.10
CA ARG A 30 -13.14 -8.37 23.88
C ARG A 30 -13.35 -8.18 25.38
N ASP A 31 -14.55 -8.47 25.89
CA ASP A 31 -14.81 -8.48 27.32
C ASP A 31 -14.09 -9.66 27.99
N PRO A 32 -13.29 -9.47 29.08
CA PRO A 32 -12.53 -10.55 29.68
C PRO A 32 -13.37 -11.69 30.29
N GLU A 33 -14.63 -11.43 30.62
CA GLU A 33 -15.51 -12.42 31.27
C GLU A 33 -16.43 -13.14 30.29
N ARG A 34 -16.96 -12.42 29.29
CA ARG A 34 -17.99 -12.93 28.37
C ARG A 34 -17.66 -12.76 26.89
N GLY A 35 -16.46 -12.26 26.58
CA GLY A 35 -16.01 -12.03 25.22
C GLY A 35 -15.81 -13.32 24.42
N CYS A 36 -15.59 -13.14 23.13
CA CYS A 36 -15.22 -14.21 22.22
C CYS A 36 -13.76 -14.63 22.49
N PRO A 37 -13.48 -15.93 22.72
CA PRO A 37 -12.12 -16.41 22.96
C PRO A 37 -11.15 -16.05 21.84
N TRP A 38 -11.59 -16.16 20.58
CA TRP A 38 -10.75 -15.82 19.42
C TRP A 38 -10.38 -14.35 19.42
N ASP A 39 -11.34 -13.45 19.65
CA ASP A 39 -11.08 -12.01 19.73
C ASP A 39 -10.13 -11.69 20.88
N LEU A 40 -10.37 -12.23 22.08
CA LEU A 40 -9.52 -11.99 23.25
C LEU A 40 -8.05 -12.39 23.03
N GLU A 41 -7.81 -13.49 22.32
CA GLU A 41 -6.46 -13.98 21.99
C GLU A 41 -5.72 -13.10 20.97
N GLN A 42 -6.43 -12.23 20.22
CA GLN A 42 -5.79 -11.40 19.22
C GLN A 42 -4.87 -10.34 19.82
N THR A 43 -3.75 -10.16 19.14
CA THR A 43 -2.73 -9.15 19.40
C THR A 43 -2.53 -8.28 18.16
N HIS A 44 -1.83 -7.16 18.30
CA HIS A 44 -1.46 -6.36 17.12
C HIS A 44 -0.70 -7.16 16.06
N ALA A 45 0.13 -8.13 16.47
CA ALA A 45 0.92 -8.92 15.55
C ALA A 45 0.08 -9.97 14.82
N SER A 46 -0.86 -10.62 15.53
CA SER A 46 -1.74 -11.63 14.92
C SER A 46 -2.75 -11.02 13.96
N LEU A 47 -3.08 -9.72 14.11
CA LEU A 47 -4.01 -9.01 13.23
C LEU A 47 -3.37 -8.47 11.93
N ILE A 48 -2.03 -8.52 11.78
CA ILE A 48 -1.34 -8.00 10.58
C ILE A 48 -1.86 -8.60 9.26
N PRO A 49 -2.04 -9.94 9.14
CA PRO A 49 -2.51 -10.54 7.89
C PRO A 49 -3.87 -9.99 7.47
N PHE A 50 -4.81 -9.86 8.41
CA PHE A 50 -6.16 -9.37 8.15
C PHE A 50 -6.17 -7.90 7.70
N VAL A 51 -5.39 -7.03 8.34
CA VAL A 51 -5.24 -5.63 7.87
C VAL A 51 -4.77 -5.55 6.42
N LEU A 52 -3.84 -6.44 6.04
CA LEU A 52 -3.35 -6.49 4.67
C LEU A 52 -4.41 -7.07 3.72
N GLU A 53 -5.10 -8.13 4.11
CA GLU A 53 -6.17 -8.76 3.35
C GLU A 53 -7.28 -7.77 3.02
N GLU A 54 -7.89 -7.13 4.03
CA GLU A 54 -9.00 -6.18 3.80
C GLU A 54 -8.57 -4.97 2.98
N ALA A 55 -7.31 -4.53 3.13
CA ALA A 55 -6.78 -3.45 2.30
C ALA A 55 -6.65 -3.84 0.82
N HIS A 56 -6.36 -5.12 0.52
CA HIS A 56 -6.35 -5.63 -0.84
C HIS A 56 -7.76 -5.82 -1.39
N GLU A 57 -8.71 -6.30 -0.58
CA GLU A 57 -10.11 -6.49 -0.99
C GLU A 57 -10.81 -5.16 -1.27
N VAL A 58 -10.60 -4.13 -0.44
CA VAL A 58 -11.03 -2.75 -0.74
C VAL A 58 -10.46 -2.29 -2.10
N ALA A 59 -9.17 -2.54 -2.35
CA ALA A 59 -8.54 -2.15 -3.61
C ALA A 59 -9.10 -2.96 -4.80
N ASP A 60 -9.48 -4.22 -4.60
CA ASP A 60 -10.11 -5.06 -5.61
C ASP A 60 -11.53 -4.58 -5.94
N ALA A 61 -12.36 -4.32 -4.92
CA ALA A 61 -13.70 -3.79 -5.08
C ALA A 61 -13.72 -2.47 -5.86
N ILE A 62 -12.79 -1.55 -5.57
CA ILE A 62 -12.61 -0.29 -6.32
C ILE A 62 -12.28 -0.57 -7.79
N ARG A 63 -11.35 -1.50 -8.07
CA ARG A 63 -10.93 -1.82 -9.45
C ARG A 63 -12.06 -2.43 -10.28
N HIS A 64 -12.97 -3.15 -9.63
CA HIS A 64 -14.10 -3.80 -10.29
C HIS A 64 -15.38 -2.95 -10.28
N GLY A 65 -15.39 -1.80 -9.58
CA GLY A 65 -16.55 -0.91 -9.50
C GLY A 65 -17.75 -1.56 -8.81
N ASP A 66 -17.50 -2.45 -7.84
CA ASP A 66 -18.54 -3.11 -7.06
C ASP A 66 -18.77 -2.33 -5.76
N ASP A 67 -19.73 -1.40 -5.78
CA ASP A 67 -20.04 -0.54 -4.63
C ASP A 67 -20.49 -1.33 -3.39
N ARG A 68 -21.15 -2.47 -3.58
CA ARG A 68 -21.63 -3.30 -2.46
C ARG A 68 -20.48 -4.01 -1.79
N HIS A 69 -19.59 -4.61 -2.58
CA HIS A 69 -18.37 -5.22 -2.07
C HIS A 69 -17.49 -4.15 -1.41
N LEU A 70 -17.37 -2.97 -2.03
CA LEU A 70 -16.62 -1.86 -1.44
C LEU A 70 -17.16 -1.44 -0.07
N GLU A 71 -18.48 -1.36 0.11
CA GLU A 71 -19.09 -1.06 1.41
C GLU A 71 -18.76 -2.11 2.48
N GLU A 72 -18.82 -3.39 2.11
CA GLU A 72 -18.47 -4.54 2.97
C GLU A 72 -16.99 -4.47 3.41
N GLU A 73 -16.07 -4.37 2.45
CA GLU A 73 -14.63 -4.37 2.70
C GLU A 73 -14.15 -3.12 3.45
N LEU A 74 -14.80 -1.96 3.25
CA LEU A 74 -14.54 -0.77 4.06
C LEU A 74 -14.97 -0.98 5.52
N GLY A 75 -16.04 -1.76 5.74
CA GLY A 75 -16.48 -2.17 7.08
C GLY A 75 -15.45 -3.08 7.76
N ASP A 76 -14.92 -4.07 7.04
CA ASP A 76 -13.93 -4.99 7.58
C ASP A 76 -12.59 -4.31 7.86
N LEU A 77 -12.15 -3.41 6.97
CA LEU A 77 -10.98 -2.57 7.23
C LEU A 77 -11.19 -1.64 8.43
N LEU A 78 -12.41 -1.11 8.62
CA LEU A 78 -12.77 -0.32 9.81
C LEU A 78 -12.72 -1.18 11.07
N LEU A 79 -13.23 -2.42 11.04
CA LEU A 79 -13.15 -3.36 12.15
C LEU A 79 -11.71 -3.56 12.61
N GLN A 80 -10.76 -3.70 11.69
CA GLN A 80 -9.34 -3.81 12.05
C GLN A 80 -8.84 -2.58 12.84
N VAL A 81 -9.19 -1.36 12.41
CA VAL A 81 -8.85 -0.12 13.14
C VAL A 81 -9.42 -0.14 14.55
N LEU A 82 -10.66 -0.60 14.72
CA LEU A 82 -11.33 -0.69 16.01
C LEU A 82 -10.69 -1.73 16.93
N LEU A 83 -10.35 -2.92 16.42
CA LEU A 83 -9.67 -3.97 17.18
C LEU A 83 -8.30 -3.49 17.68
N HIS A 84 -7.49 -2.86 16.82
CA HIS A 84 -6.22 -2.29 17.24
C HIS A 84 -6.40 -1.18 18.28
N ALA A 85 -7.36 -0.29 18.11
CA ALA A 85 -7.66 0.75 19.10
C ALA A 85 -8.12 0.15 20.44
N ARG A 86 -8.92 -0.91 20.42
CA ARG A 86 -9.40 -1.62 21.60
C ARG A 86 -8.27 -2.32 22.36
N ILE A 87 -7.46 -3.12 21.67
CA ILE A 87 -6.25 -3.78 22.22
C ILE A 87 -5.30 -2.75 22.87
N ALA A 88 -5.10 -1.60 22.22
CA ALA A 88 -4.25 -0.56 22.77
C ALA A 88 -4.84 0.11 24.02
N SER A 89 -6.16 0.27 24.05
CA SER A 89 -6.86 0.88 25.19
C SER A 89 -6.85 -0.01 26.43
N GLU A 90 -6.90 -1.34 26.25
CA GLU A 90 -6.81 -2.34 27.33
C GLU A 90 -5.50 -2.24 28.12
N THR A 91 -4.44 -1.71 27.49
CA THR A 91 -3.11 -1.50 28.10
C THR A 91 -2.80 -0.03 28.36
N GLY A 92 -3.78 0.87 28.24
CA GLY A 92 -3.62 2.30 28.49
C GLY A 92 -2.68 3.03 27.53
N ARG A 93 -2.33 2.44 26.37
CA ARG A 93 -1.37 3.02 25.42
C ARG A 93 -1.99 4.12 24.56
N PHE A 94 -3.09 3.80 23.88
CA PHE A 94 -3.85 4.76 23.08
C PHE A 94 -5.29 4.28 22.90
N SER A 95 -6.17 5.17 22.43
CA SER A 95 -7.59 4.89 22.19
C SER A 95 -8.03 5.34 20.80
N LEU A 96 -9.20 4.90 20.34
CA LEU A 96 -9.76 5.37 19.07
C LEU A 96 -9.91 6.90 19.05
N ALA A 97 -10.33 7.50 20.17
CA ALA A 97 -10.41 8.95 20.29
C ALA A 97 -9.06 9.65 20.11
N SER A 98 -7.95 9.04 20.52
CA SER A 98 -6.61 9.58 20.26
C SER A 98 -6.20 9.42 18.79
N VAL A 99 -6.54 8.30 18.15
CA VAL A 99 -6.31 8.05 16.71
C VAL A 99 -7.06 9.09 15.87
N ALA A 100 -8.36 9.25 16.11
CA ALA A 100 -9.23 10.19 15.39
C ALA A 100 -8.76 11.65 15.58
N ARG A 101 -8.44 12.07 16.81
CA ARG A 101 -7.90 13.42 17.07
C ARG A 101 -6.56 13.65 16.39
N GLY A 102 -5.68 12.64 16.40
CA GLY A 102 -4.39 12.70 15.72
C GLY A 102 -4.55 12.89 14.20
N LEU A 103 -5.44 12.12 13.58
CA LEU A 103 -5.78 12.25 12.17
C LEU A 103 -6.42 13.60 11.85
N HIS A 104 -7.44 14.01 12.61
CA HIS A 104 -8.13 15.29 12.45
C HIS A 104 -7.15 16.46 12.50
N GLY A 105 -6.33 16.57 13.55
CA GLY A 105 -5.35 17.63 13.67
C GLY A 105 -4.33 17.62 12.52
N LYS A 106 -3.91 16.43 12.06
CA LYS A 106 -3.00 16.29 10.91
C LYS A 106 -3.66 16.75 9.60
N LEU A 107 -4.93 16.42 9.37
CA LEU A 107 -5.65 16.85 8.18
C LEU A 107 -5.87 18.36 8.17
N VAL A 108 -6.29 18.95 9.29
CA VAL A 108 -6.44 20.42 9.42
C VAL A 108 -5.12 21.14 9.12
N ARG A 109 -4.01 20.72 9.75
CA ARG A 109 -2.69 21.35 9.53
C ARG A 109 -2.16 21.21 8.09
N ARG A 110 -2.51 20.13 7.39
CA ARG A 110 -2.03 19.86 6.03
C ARG A 110 -2.89 20.47 4.93
N HIS A 111 -4.02 21.08 5.30
CA HIS A 111 -4.93 21.76 4.37
C HIS A 111 -5.21 23.20 4.84
N PRO A 112 -4.18 24.05 4.97
CA PRO A 112 -4.36 25.46 5.35
C PRO A 112 -5.26 26.22 4.35
N HIS A 113 -5.27 25.82 3.09
CA HIS A 113 -6.17 26.37 2.07
C HIS A 113 -7.66 26.08 2.33
N VAL A 114 -7.99 25.04 3.12
CA VAL A 114 -9.38 24.71 3.49
C VAL A 114 -9.72 25.25 4.88
N PHE A 115 -8.78 25.18 5.83
CA PHE A 115 -9.04 25.42 7.26
C PHE A 115 -8.28 26.61 7.87
N GLY A 116 -7.43 27.29 7.10
CA GLY A 116 -6.70 28.49 7.52
C GLY A 116 -7.48 29.77 7.23
N ASP A 117 -6.99 30.88 7.80
CA ASP A 117 -7.54 32.22 7.59
C ASP A 117 -6.53 33.08 6.80
N GLY A 118 -6.99 34.07 6.02
CA GLY A 118 -6.10 35.04 5.34
C GLY A 118 -5.33 34.47 4.15
N GLU A 119 -4.06 34.85 3.97
CA GLU A 119 -3.20 34.46 2.84
C GLU A 119 -3.02 32.93 2.71
N ASP A 120 -3.13 32.19 3.82
CA ASP A 120 -3.06 30.73 3.86
C ASP A 120 -4.24 30.06 3.14
N ALA A 121 -5.41 30.71 3.08
CA ALA A 121 -6.61 30.23 2.38
C ALA A 121 -6.50 30.40 0.85
N GLU A 122 -5.77 31.42 0.40
CA GLU A 122 -5.57 31.73 -1.03
C GLU A 122 -4.45 30.91 -1.68
N THR A 123 -3.67 30.18 -0.87
CA THR A 123 -2.59 29.33 -1.35
C THR A 123 -3.17 28.12 -2.10
N PRO A 124 -2.89 27.92 -3.40
CA PRO A 124 -3.44 26.78 -4.14
C PRO A 124 -3.08 25.45 -3.50
N ALA A 125 -4.02 24.51 -3.52
CA ALA A 125 -3.79 23.12 -3.15
C ALA A 125 -2.85 22.44 -4.15
N ASP A 126 -1.54 22.66 -4.02
CA ASP A 126 -0.51 22.00 -4.83
C ASP A 126 0.20 20.91 -4.02
N GLN A 127 0.49 19.80 -4.68
CA GLN A 127 1.21 18.64 -4.17
C GLN A 127 2.58 19.03 -3.58
N ARG A 128 3.22 20.07 -4.13
CA ARG A 128 4.49 20.63 -3.61
C ARG A 128 4.34 21.25 -2.21
N SER A 129 3.25 21.98 -1.97
CA SER A 129 2.95 22.56 -0.64
C SER A 129 2.72 21.45 0.39
N TRP A 130 1.99 20.40 0.00
CA TRP A 130 1.74 19.25 0.87
C TRP A 130 3.00 18.46 1.22
N GLU A 131 3.90 18.22 0.26
CA GLU A 131 5.19 17.59 0.53
C GLU A 131 6.08 18.45 1.44
N ALA A 132 6.07 19.78 1.28
CA ALA A 132 6.81 20.71 2.13
C ALA A 132 6.29 20.70 3.58
N ILE A 133 4.97 20.70 3.78
CA ILE A 133 4.35 20.61 5.12
C ILE A 133 4.72 19.28 5.79
N LYS A 134 4.66 18.16 5.05
CA LYS A 134 5.09 16.84 5.56
C LYS A 134 6.56 16.82 5.97
N ALA A 135 7.44 17.40 5.17
CA ALA A 135 8.87 17.45 5.46
C ALA A 135 9.14 18.25 6.75
N ARG A 136 8.45 19.39 6.94
CA ARG A 136 8.52 20.18 8.18
C ARG A 136 8.03 19.39 9.40
N GLU A 137 6.89 18.70 9.30
CA GLU A 137 6.38 17.87 10.40
C GLU A 137 7.36 16.75 10.79
N GLN A 138 7.98 16.09 9.81
CA GLN A 138 8.98 15.05 10.07
C GLN A 138 10.26 15.59 10.73
N ALA A 139 10.70 16.78 10.33
CA ALA A 139 11.84 17.45 10.97
C ALA A 139 11.55 17.83 12.44
N LEU A 140 10.30 18.21 12.73
CA LEU A 140 9.83 18.52 14.09
C LEU A 140 9.57 17.27 14.95
N ALA A 141 9.32 16.11 14.31
CA ALA A 141 9.06 14.84 14.99
C ALA A 141 10.33 14.00 15.27
N ALA A 142 11.52 14.46 14.87
CA ALA A 142 12.78 13.86 15.30
C ALA A 142 12.92 13.97 16.84
N PRO A 143 13.53 12.99 17.54
CA PRO A 143 13.08 12.59 18.87
C PRO A 143 13.22 13.68 19.94
N GLY A 144 12.07 14.17 20.41
CA GLY A 144 11.89 14.82 21.71
C GLY A 144 11.44 13.80 22.77
N ASP A 145 12.16 12.68 22.91
CA ASP A 145 11.96 11.76 24.02
C ASP A 145 12.84 12.24 25.19
N ALA A 146 12.21 12.78 26.23
CA ALA A 146 12.89 13.28 27.43
C ALA A 146 13.57 12.18 28.28
N SER A 147 13.63 10.94 27.78
CA SER A 147 14.33 9.80 28.38
C SER A 147 15.42 9.17 27.49
N ALA A 148 15.68 9.72 26.29
CA ALA A 148 16.83 9.31 25.49
C ALA A 148 18.08 10.15 25.87
N PRO A 149 19.27 9.54 26.02
CA PRO A 149 20.50 10.30 26.25
C PRO A 149 20.71 11.29 25.10
N ALA A 150 21.18 12.48 25.49
CA ALA A 150 21.34 13.67 24.64
C ALA A 150 21.83 13.36 23.22
N SER A 151 21.08 13.88 22.23
CA SER A 151 21.52 14.17 20.86
C SER A 151 22.41 13.10 20.23
N ALA A 152 21.78 12.06 19.67
CA ALA A 152 22.43 11.28 18.62
C ALA A 152 22.88 12.25 17.50
N PRO A 153 24.10 12.13 16.96
CA PRO A 153 24.56 12.98 15.86
C PRO A 153 23.60 12.85 14.67
N ALA A 154 23.43 13.95 13.92
CA ALA A 154 22.67 13.91 12.68
C ALA A 154 23.21 12.77 11.79
N SER A 155 22.30 11.90 11.34
CA SER A 155 22.70 10.75 10.54
C SER A 155 23.50 11.18 9.32
N ALA A 156 24.56 10.43 9.01
CA ALA A 156 25.33 10.59 7.79
C ALA A 156 24.53 10.20 6.53
N SER A 157 23.39 9.52 6.68
CA SER A 157 22.55 9.00 5.59
C SER A 157 21.06 9.37 5.79
N PRO A 158 20.71 10.66 5.91
CA PRO A 158 19.38 11.09 6.38
C PRO A 158 18.24 10.79 5.40
N LEU A 159 18.53 10.65 4.10
CA LEU A 159 17.53 10.21 3.12
C LEU A 159 17.23 8.72 3.25
N SER A 160 18.28 7.89 3.30
CA SER A 160 18.16 6.44 3.44
C SER A 160 17.45 6.04 4.73
N ASP A 161 17.74 6.70 5.86
CA ASP A 161 17.05 6.43 7.14
C ASP A 161 15.56 6.74 7.07
N ARG A 162 15.19 7.87 6.44
CA ARG A 162 13.79 8.23 6.21
C ARG A 162 13.10 7.25 5.27
N LEU A 163 13.80 6.80 4.23
CA LEU A 163 13.29 5.81 3.30
C LEU A 163 13.09 4.45 3.96
N ALA A 164 14.05 3.99 4.76
CA ALA A 164 13.96 2.75 5.51
C ALA A 164 12.76 2.73 6.45
N GLY A 165 12.42 3.86 7.08
CA GLY A 165 11.18 3.98 7.85
C GLY A 165 9.92 4.01 6.99
N LYS A 166 9.96 4.67 5.84
CA LYS A 166 8.79 4.89 4.97
C LYS A 166 8.37 3.64 4.18
N VAL A 167 9.32 2.84 3.74
CA VAL A 167 9.05 1.58 3.00
C VAL A 167 8.85 0.39 3.92
N ARG A 168 9.09 0.56 5.23
CA ARG A 168 8.82 -0.46 6.25
C ARG A 168 7.33 -0.81 6.24
N GLY A 169 7.01 -2.02 5.79
CA GLY A 169 5.64 -2.52 5.68
C GLY A 169 4.98 -2.33 4.31
N GLN A 170 5.67 -1.77 3.32
CA GLN A 170 5.20 -1.79 1.93
C GLN A 170 5.57 -3.13 1.27
N PRO A 171 4.75 -3.66 0.35
CA PRO A 171 5.18 -4.70 -0.58
C PRO A 171 6.45 -4.27 -1.33
N ALA A 172 7.32 -5.22 -1.67
CA ALA A 172 8.64 -4.93 -2.22
C ALA A 172 8.60 -4.03 -3.48
N LEU A 173 7.63 -4.26 -4.37
CA LEU A 173 7.48 -3.50 -5.61
C LEU A 173 7.04 -2.03 -5.35
N ALA A 174 6.09 -1.83 -4.43
CA ALA A 174 5.69 -0.49 -3.98
C ALA A 174 6.81 0.24 -3.22
N GLY A 175 7.58 -0.49 -2.42
CA GLY A 175 8.78 -0.01 -1.73
C GLY A 175 9.84 0.48 -2.72
N ALA A 176 10.15 -0.32 -3.74
CA ALA A 176 11.09 0.04 -4.81
C ALA A 176 10.65 1.31 -5.53
N LEU A 177 9.36 1.43 -5.89
CA LEU A 177 8.83 2.62 -6.55
C LEU A 177 8.92 3.87 -5.65
N THR A 178 8.65 3.71 -4.35
CA THR A 178 8.79 4.78 -3.36
C THR A 178 10.24 5.25 -3.21
N ILE A 179 11.19 4.31 -3.11
CA ILE A 179 12.63 4.60 -3.06
C ILE A 179 13.06 5.36 -4.31
N SER A 180 12.74 4.81 -5.48
CA SER A 180 13.06 5.40 -6.78
C SER A 180 12.54 6.83 -6.92
N ARG A 181 11.25 7.08 -6.63
CA ARG A 181 10.66 8.43 -6.68
C ARG A 181 11.35 9.43 -5.74
N LYS A 182 11.78 8.97 -4.57
CA LYS A 182 12.39 9.85 -3.56
C LYS A 182 13.88 10.09 -3.79
N ALA A 183 14.59 9.10 -4.34
CA ALA A 183 15.95 9.28 -4.82
C ALA A 183 15.99 10.31 -5.98
N ALA A 184 15.09 10.14 -6.96
CA ALA A 184 14.92 11.07 -8.06
C ALA A 184 14.60 12.50 -7.60
N ALA A 185 13.67 12.66 -6.66
CA ALA A 185 13.33 13.96 -6.09
C ALA A 185 14.50 14.62 -5.31
N ALA A 186 15.48 13.83 -4.87
CA ALA A 186 16.71 14.32 -4.24
C ALA A 186 17.84 14.61 -5.25
N GLY A 187 17.58 14.44 -6.56
CA GLY A 187 18.55 14.65 -7.63
C GLY A 187 19.39 13.43 -7.99
N PHE A 188 19.12 12.25 -7.40
CA PHE A 188 19.75 11.00 -7.82
C PHE A 188 18.89 10.34 -8.90
N GLU A 189 19.18 10.65 -10.16
CA GLU A 189 18.34 10.37 -11.31
C GLU A 189 19.20 10.14 -12.58
N TRP A 190 18.65 9.37 -13.54
CA TRP A 190 19.26 9.17 -14.85
C TRP A 190 19.03 10.39 -15.77
N ASP A 191 19.91 10.61 -16.75
CA ASP A 191 19.77 11.73 -17.68
C ASP A 191 18.55 11.57 -18.62
N ASP A 192 18.28 10.34 -19.05
CA ASP A 192 17.16 10.00 -19.92
C ASP A 192 16.72 8.53 -19.77
N LEU A 193 15.62 8.19 -20.46
CA LEU A 193 15.08 6.83 -20.48
C LEU A 193 16.03 5.82 -21.14
N ALA A 194 16.91 6.24 -22.04
CA ALA A 194 17.88 5.34 -22.67
C ALA A 194 18.93 4.89 -21.64
N GLY A 195 19.36 5.77 -20.73
CA GLY A 195 20.21 5.42 -19.60
C GLY A 195 19.57 4.40 -18.65
N VAL A 196 18.28 4.54 -18.38
CA VAL A 196 17.53 3.56 -17.56
C VAL A 196 17.52 2.19 -18.25
N TRP A 197 17.23 2.14 -19.55
CA TRP A 197 17.29 0.89 -20.31
C TRP A 197 18.70 0.31 -20.36
N GLY A 198 19.74 1.15 -20.49
CA GLY A 198 21.13 0.71 -20.39
C GLY A 198 21.39 -0.08 -19.12
N LYS A 199 20.94 0.46 -17.97
CA LYS A 199 21.07 -0.23 -16.68
C LYS A 199 20.25 -1.51 -16.61
N VAL A 200 19.03 -1.55 -17.16
CA VAL A 200 18.25 -2.80 -17.25
C VAL A 200 19.00 -3.91 -18.00
N HIS A 201 19.70 -3.57 -19.09
CA HIS A 201 20.48 -4.57 -19.84
C HIS A 201 21.70 -5.05 -19.06
N GLU A 202 22.38 -4.14 -18.34
CA GLU A 202 23.50 -4.45 -17.45
C GLU A 202 23.08 -5.47 -16.37
N GLU A 203 22.04 -5.16 -15.58
CA GLU A 203 21.55 -6.07 -14.52
C GLU A 203 21.07 -7.42 -15.09
N LEU A 204 20.50 -7.42 -16.31
CA LEU A 204 20.08 -8.66 -16.97
C LEU A 204 21.27 -9.53 -17.37
N ASP A 205 22.40 -8.94 -17.73
CA ASP A 205 23.62 -9.68 -18.04
C ASP A 205 24.30 -10.17 -16.75
N GLU A 206 24.36 -9.35 -15.71
CA GLU A 206 24.84 -9.73 -14.37
C GLU A 206 24.02 -10.91 -13.79
N LEU A 207 22.69 -10.86 -13.89
CA LEU A 207 21.82 -11.98 -13.49
C LEU A 207 22.14 -13.28 -14.26
N LYS A 208 22.39 -13.20 -15.58
CA LYS A 208 22.74 -14.39 -16.37
C LYS A 208 24.08 -14.97 -15.91
N GLU A 209 25.07 -14.12 -15.66
CA GLU A 209 26.38 -14.53 -15.17
C GLU A 209 26.29 -15.17 -13.78
N ALA A 210 25.55 -14.53 -12.86
CA ALA A 210 25.32 -15.03 -11.51
C ALA A 210 24.62 -16.40 -11.52
N VAL A 211 23.57 -16.58 -12.35
CA VAL A 211 22.90 -17.89 -12.51
C VAL A 211 23.86 -18.94 -13.09
N ALA A 212 24.69 -18.57 -14.07
CA ALA A 212 25.66 -19.49 -14.68
C ALA A 212 26.77 -19.91 -13.70
N SER A 213 27.11 -19.06 -12.74
CA SER A 213 28.10 -19.36 -11.70
C SER A 213 27.64 -20.45 -10.71
N GLY A 214 26.32 -20.65 -10.59
CA GLY A 214 25.72 -21.54 -9.58
C GLY A 214 25.61 -20.95 -8.17
N ASP A 215 26.05 -19.70 -7.96
CA ASP A 215 25.85 -18.98 -6.71
C ASP A 215 24.41 -18.48 -6.60
N ARG A 216 23.63 -19.20 -5.79
CA ARG A 216 22.20 -18.89 -5.59
C ARG A 216 21.98 -17.57 -4.84
N ALA A 217 22.88 -17.19 -3.92
CA ALA A 217 22.72 -15.96 -3.17
C ALA A 217 22.97 -14.77 -4.08
N HIS A 218 24.06 -14.81 -4.85
CA HIS A 218 24.37 -13.78 -5.83
C HIS A 218 23.27 -13.68 -6.90
N ALA A 219 22.80 -14.79 -7.47
CA ALA A 219 21.69 -14.76 -8.44
C ALA A 219 20.38 -14.19 -7.86
N GLN A 220 20.16 -14.32 -6.54
CA GLN A 220 18.99 -13.73 -5.87
C GLN A 220 19.13 -12.22 -5.70
N GLU A 221 20.34 -11.71 -5.50
CA GLU A 221 20.66 -10.27 -5.45
C GLU A 221 20.44 -9.64 -6.83
N GLU A 222 21.06 -10.20 -7.87
CA GLU A 222 20.94 -9.71 -9.26
C GLU A 222 19.49 -9.74 -9.77
N LEU A 223 18.70 -10.74 -9.37
CA LEU A 223 17.27 -10.78 -9.70
C LEU A 223 16.53 -9.58 -9.09
N GLY A 224 16.90 -9.20 -7.86
CA GLY A 224 16.37 -8.02 -7.20
C GLY A 224 16.71 -6.74 -7.95
N ASP A 225 17.93 -6.61 -8.45
CA ASP A 225 18.39 -5.42 -9.16
C ASP A 225 17.75 -5.29 -10.56
N VAL A 226 17.55 -6.41 -11.28
CA VAL A 226 16.70 -6.43 -12.50
C VAL A 226 15.28 -5.94 -12.20
N LEU A 227 14.65 -6.43 -11.13
CA LEU A 227 13.30 -5.99 -10.76
C LEU A 227 13.27 -4.50 -10.40
N PHE A 228 14.29 -4.02 -9.67
CA PHE A 228 14.40 -2.61 -9.28
C PHE A 228 14.59 -1.70 -10.50
N THR A 229 15.42 -2.09 -11.46
CA THR A 229 15.61 -1.29 -12.69
C THR A 229 14.36 -1.26 -13.57
N LEU A 230 13.59 -2.35 -13.65
CA LEU A 230 12.27 -2.35 -14.31
C LEU A 230 11.25 -1.43 -13.61
N VAL A 231 11.29 -1.33 -12.28
CA VAL A 231 10.48 -0.35 -11.54
C VAL A 231 10.87 1.09 -11.91
N ASN A 232 12.16 1.36 -12.15
CA ASN A 232 12.60 2.66 -12.63
C ASN A 232 12.08 2.97 -14.03
N VAL A 233 12.07 1.98 -14.95
CA VAL A 233 11.40 2.13 -16.26
C VAL A 233 9.93 2.47 -16.08
N ALA A 234 9.21 1.75 -15.22
CA ALA A 234 7.80 2.03 -14.94
C ALA A 234 7.59 3.46 -14.44
N ARG A 235 8.42 3.93 -13.50
CA ARG A 235 8.36 5.31 -13.00
C ARG A 235 8.57 6.34 -14.10
N TRP A 236 9.58 6.17 -14.95
CA TRP A 236 9.88 7.08 -16.05
C TRP A 236 8.75 7.15 -17.08
N CYS A 237 8.07 6.03 -17.32
CA CYS A 237 6.95 5.94 -18.24
C CYS A 237 5.59 6.34 -17.62
N GLY A 238 5.55 6.71 -16.33
CA GLY A 238 4.30 7.02 -15.63
C GLY A 238 3.39 5.80 -15.42
N LEU A 239 3.96 4.60 -15.41
CA LEU A 239 3.24 3.33 -15.24
C LEU A 239 3.20 2.92 -13.77
N ASP A 240 2.16 2.17 -13.39
CA ASP A 240 2.10 1.47 -12.12
C ASP A 240 2.55 0.00 -12.29
N PRO A 241 3.73 -0.38 -11.76
CA PRO A 241 4.25 -1.74 -11.92
C PRO A 241 3.41 -2.80 -11.19
N GLU A 242 2.78 -2.45 -10.07
CA GLU A 242 1.91 -3.34 -9.30
C GLU A 242 0.63 -3.64 -10.09
N GLU A 243 0.01 -2.59 -10.63
CA GLU A 243 -1.17 -2.74 -11.48
C GLU A 243 -0.86 -3.53 -12.76
N GLY A 244 0.29 -3.24 -13.39
CA GLY A 244 0.74 -3.94 -14.60
C GLY A 244 0.97 -5.44 -14.37
N LEU A 245 1.57 -5.81 -13.24
CA LEU A 245 1.79 -7.20 -12.85
C LEU A 245 0.47 -7.88 -12.47
N ALA A 246 -0.38 -7.25 -11.66
CA ALA A 246 -1.70 -7.75 -11.29
C ALA A 246 -2.55 -8.02 -12.54
N GLY A 247 -2.55 -7.09 -13.51
CA GLY A 247 -3.21 -7.28 -14.80
C GLY A 247 -2.65 -8.45 -15.61
N THR A 248 -1.34 -8.71 -15.53
CA THR A 248 -0.71 -9.87 -16.16
C THR A 248 -1.17 -11.18 -15.52
N ASN A 249 -1.22 -11.23 -14.18
CA ASN A 249 -1.70 -12.41 -13.44
C ASN A 249 -3.15 -12.72 -13.79
N ARG A 250 -4.05 -11.72 -13.82
CA ARG A 250 -5.45 -11.91 -14.25
C ARG A 250 -5.56 -12.48 -15.66
N ARG A 251 -4.81 -11.91 -16.63
CA ARG A 251 -4.79 -12.41 -18.01
C ARG A 251 -4.22 -13.82 -18.12
N PHE A 252 -3.22 -14.15 -17.31
CA PHE A 252 -2.66 -15.49 -17.26
C PHE A 252 -3.73 -16.48 -16.76
N LEU A 253 -4.39 -16.18 -15.65
CA LEU A 253 -5.42 -17.03 -15.06
C LEU A 253 -6.62 -17.23 -16.00
N ASP A 254 -7.10 -16.19 -16.68
CA ASP A 254 -8.18 -16.32 -17.67
C ASP A 254 -7.79 -17.26 -18.82
N ARG A 255 -6.58 -17.08 -19.38
CA ARG A 255 -6.07 -17.99 -20.42
C ARG A 255 -5.90 -19.40 -19.91
N PHE A 256 -5.33 -19.55 -18.71
CA PHE A 256 -5.07 -20.85 -18.11
C PHE A 256 -6.37 -21.61 -17.84
N ARG A 257 -7.40 -20.95 -17.30
CA ARG A 257 -8.74 -21.53 -17.12
C ARG A 257 -9.32 -22.06 -18.43
N ARG A 258 -9.14 -21.35 -19.55
CA ARG A 258 -9.60 -21.80 -20.87
C ARG A 258 -8.78 -22.99 -21.38
N VAL A 259 -7.48 -23.02 -21.14
CA VAL A 259 -6.63 -24.18 -21.41
C VAL A 259 -7.12 -25.40 -20.61
N GLU A 260 -7.31 -25.25 -19.30
CA GLU A 260 -7.83 -26.32 -18.44
C GLU A 260 -9.20 -26.81 -18.91
N ALA A 261 -10.12 -25.90 -19.23
CA ALA A 261 -11.45 -26.25 -19.73
C ALA A 261 -11.38 -27.04 -21.06
N ALA A 262 -10.51 -26.63 -21.99
CA ALA A 262 -10.30 -27.33 -23.26
C ALA A 262 -9.73 -28.74 -23.07
N LEU A 263 -9.11 -29.00 -21.91
CA LEU A 263 -8.45 -30.25 -21.57
C LEU A 263 -9.22 -31.10 -20.57
N GLY A 264 -10.42 -30.68 -20.18
CA GLY A 264 -11.23 -31.36 -19.17
C GLY A 264 -10.62 -31.35 -17.77
N GLY A 265 -9.76 -30.36 -17.47
CA GLY A 265 -9.13 -30.17 -16.17
C GLY A 265 -7.88 -31.02 -15.89
N ASP A 266 -7.45 -31.91 -16.80
CA ASP A 266 -6.20 -32.68 -16.61
C ASP A 266 -5.08 -32.17 -17.53
N LEU A 267 -4.05 -31.60 -16.90
CA LEU A 267 -2.84 -31.09 -17.56
C LEU A 267 -1.69 -32.11 -17.58
N ARG A 268 -1.80 -33.21 -16.84
CA ARG A 268 -0.66 -34.12 -16.60
C ARG A 268 -0.31 -34.90 -17.85
N GLY A 269 1.00 -35.09 -18.06
CA GLY A 269 1.54 -35.88 -19.17
C GLY A 269 1.45 -35.20 -20.54
N ARG A 270 0.92 -33.98 -20.63
CA ARG A 270 0.81 -33.24 -21.89
C ARG A 270 2.13 -32.58 -22.26
N SER A 271 2.38 -32.48 -23.55
CA SER A 271 3.59 -31.81 -24.04
C SER A 271 3.44 -30.29 -23.96
N ILE A 272 4.55 -29.57 -23.78
CA ILE A 272 4.53 -28.09 -23.82
C ILE A 272 3.97 -27.56 -25.15
N ARG A 273 4.21 -28.28 -26.26
CA ARG A 273 3.69 -27.92 -27.59
C ARG A 273 2.17 -27.97 -27.65
N GLU A 274 1.57 -28.97 -27.00
CA GLU A 274 0.13 -29.12 -26.89
C GLU A 274 -0.46 -28.01 -26.02
N LEU A 275 0.12 -27.77 -24.84
CA LEU A 275 -0.31 -26.71 -23.93
C LEU A 275 -0.22 -25.32 -24.59
N GLU A 276 0.85 -25.04 -25.34
CA GLU A 276 1.02 -23.80 -26.10
C GLU A 276 -0.02 -23.65 -27.20
N GLY A 277 -0.43 -24.75 -27.86
CA GLY A 277 -1.52 -24.75 -28.83
C GLY A 277 -2.84 -24.29 -28.22
N HIS A 278 -3.20 -24.86 -27.07
CA HIS A 278 -4.39 -24.44 -26.31
C HIS A 278 -4.26 -22.99 -25.80
N TRP A 279 -3.07 -22.59 -25.38
CA TRP A 279 -2.78 -21.23 -24.92
C TRP A 279 -3.01 -20.18 -26.02
N GLN A 280 -2.51 -20.43 -27.23
CA GLN A 280 -2.72 -19.54 -28.37
C GLN A 280 -4.20 -19.50 -28.79
N ALA A 281 -4.90 -20.62 -28.73
CA ALA A 281 -6.35 -20.66 -28.98
C ALA A 281 -7.13 -19.82 -27.96
N ALA A 282 -6.81 -19.95 -26.66
CA ALA A 282 -7.41 -19.13 -25.60
C ALA A 282 -7.15 -17.62 -25.83
N LYS A 283 -5.92 -17.26 -26.22
CA LYS A 283 -5.55 -15.87 -26.54
C LYS A 283 -6.29 -15.31 -27.76
N ALA A 284 -6.65 -16.15 -28.73
CA ALA A 284 -7.45 -15.75 -29.88
C ALA A 284 -8.92 -15.55 -29.49
N GLN A 285 -9.48 -16.45 -28.68
CA GLN A 285 -10.86 -16.38 -28.19
C GLN A 285 -11.12 -15.11 -27.36
N ILE A 286 -10.26 -14.81 -26.38
CA ILE A 286 -10.37 -13.59 -25.55
C ILE A 286 -10.33 -12.32 -26.42
N ARG A 287 -9.47 -12.30 -27.43
CA ARG A 287 -9.36 -11.15 -28.36
C ARG A 287 -10.62 -10.98 -29.21
N ALA A 288 -11.26 -12.07 -29.61
CA ALA A 288 -12.51 -12.02 -30.36
C ALA A 288 -13.66 -11.49 -29.49
N GLU A 289 -13.79 -11.98 -28.25
CA GLU A 289 -14.81 -11.54 -27.29
C GLU A 289 -14.69 -10.04 -26.98
N GLY A 290 -13.48 -9.55 -26.76
CA GLY A 290 -13.22 -8.12 -26.50
C GLY A 290 -13.35 -7.19 -27.71
N ALA A 291 -13.49 -7.72 -28.93
CA ALA A 291 -13.77 -6.92 -30.13
C ALA A 291 -15.27 -6.80 -30.44
N THR A 292 -16.10 -7.62 -29.77
CA THR A 292 -17.55 -7.70 -29.98
C THR A 292 -18.37 -7.03 -28.88
N GLY A 293 -17.74 -6.60 -27.77
CA GLY A 293 -18.35 -5.86 -26.66
C GLY A 293 -17.82 -4.44 -26.59
#